data_AF-F8PBH5-F1
#
_entry.id   AF-F8PBH5-F1
#
_cell.length_a   1.000
_cell.length_b   1.000
_cell.length_c   1.000
_cell.angle_alpha   90.00
_cell.angle_beta   90.00
_cell.angle_gamma   90.00
#
_symmetry.space_group_name_H-M   'P 1'
#
loop_
_entity.id
_entity.type
_entity.pdbx_description
1 polymer ?
#
loop_
_entity_poly.entity_id
_entity_poly.type
_entity_poly.pdbx_seq_one_letter_code
_entity_poly.pdbx_strand_id
1 'polypeptide(L)'
;MSAQQGDVHNMMAHASSVDARHSVFSEVHGQQINGNHAIVNHYSKDIAQVRQELADWLTPLDFRQKQNDIYGNRQEGTGGWVFDNKIYKDWERGDAKTLWCPGIPGAGKTVIASHIVNHLASTLKSPSIAVAYIYCDYKDQSSQTVFDLEASLLKQLVQDSSPTFERVKSRYQCHREQRFRLTVKDVHDTL
;
A
#
# COMPACT_ATOMS: atom_id res chain seq x y z
N MET A 1 -46.10 3.22 29.99
CA MET A 1 -46.09 3.44 28.52
C MET A 1 -45.76 4.91 28.33
N SER A 2 -44.76 5.35 27.58
CA SER A 2 -43.92 4.74 26.55
C SER A 2 -42.78 5.73 26.28
N ALA A 3 -41.62 5.22 25.91
CA ALA A 3 -40.47 5.98 25.46
C ALA A 3 -40.80 6.80 24.21
N GLN A 4 -40.29 8.04 24.12
CA GLN A 4 -40.19 8.75 22.85
C GLN A 4 -38.78 8.55 22.29
N GLN A 5 -38.70 7.50 21.49
CA GLN A 5 -37.70 7.25 20.47
C GLN A 5 -37.83 8.34 19.39
N GLY A 6 -36.84 9.20 19.23
CA GLY A 6 -36.96 10.25 18.22
C GLY A 6 -35.76 11.19 18.13
N ASP A 7 -34.53 10.67 18.06
CA ASP A 7 -33.42 11.48 17.53
C ASP A 7 -32.25 10.65 16.98
N VAL A 8 -32.56 9.78 16.02
CA VAL A 8 -31.53 9.05 15.25
C VAL A 8 -31.79 9.09 13.73
N HIS A 9 -32.90 9.69 13.30
CA HIS A 9 -33.30 9.68 11.90
C HIS A 9 -32.91 10.94 11.11
N ASN A 10 -32.41 11.99 11.77
CA ASN A 10 -32.05 13.24 11.09
C ASN A 10 -30.53 13.45 10.88
N MET A 11 -29.70 12.47 11.23
CA MET A 11 -28.24 12.53 11.03
C MET A 11 -27.75 11.94 9.70
N MET A 12 -28.64 11.37 8.87
CA MET A 12 -28.25 10.69 7.62
C MET A 12 -28.66 11.41 6.33
N ALA A 13 -29.26 12.60 6.40
CA ALA A 13 -29.79 13.27 5.20
C ALA A 13 -28.82 14.20 4.45
N HIS A 14 -27.54 14.31 4.86
CA HIS A 14 -26.56 15.20 4.19
C HIS A 14 -25.25 14.54 3.74
N ALA A 15 -25.16 13.21 3.74
CA ALA A 15 -24.03 12.50 3.13
C ALA A 15 -24.15 12.56 1.59
N SER A 16 -23.84 13.73 1.04
CA SER A 16 -23.57 13.87 -0.39
C SER A 16 -22.35 13.02 -0.71
N SER A 17 -22.53 12.12 -1.67
CA SER A 17 -21.49 11.27 -2.25
C SER A 17 -20.25 12.09 -2.58
N VAL A 18 -19.15 11.84 -1.86
CA VAL A 18 -17.85 12.43 -2.16
C VAL A 18 -17.18 11.51 -3.17
N ASP A 19 -17.09 11.98 -4.41
CA ASP A 19 -16.31 11.34 -5.47
C ASP A 19 -14.83 11.33 -5.06
N ALA A 20 -14.33 10.15 -4.67
CA ALA A 20 -12.97 9.95 -4.17
C ALA A 20 -11.87 10.30 -5.19
N ARG A 21 -12.24 10.57 -6.45
CA ARG A 21 -11.30 10.95 -7.52
C ARG A 21 -10.87 12.41 -7.48
N HIS A 22 -11.49 13.24 -6.64
CA HIS A 22 -11.21 14.68 -6.55
C HIS A 22 -10.93 15.19 -5.12
N SER A 23 -10.74 14.29 -4.14
CA SER A 23 -10.49 14.70 -2.75
C SER A 23 -9.25 15.60 -2.66
N VAL A 24 -9.50 16.87 -2.36
CA VAL A 24 -8.46 17.86 -2.14
C VAL A 24 -7.87 17.63 -0.75
N PHE A 25 -6.62 17.20 -0.66
CA PHE A 25 -5.78 17.27 0.53
C PHE A 25 -5.49 18.74 0.92
N SER A 26 -6.51 19.51 1.29
CA SER A 26 -6.32 20.81 1.92
C SER A 26 -6.29 20.61 3.43
N GLU A 27 -5.39 21.30 4.13
CA GLU A 27 -5.74 21.83 5.44
C GLU A 27 -6.98 22.71 5.23
N VAL A 28 -8.15 22.17 5.57
CA VAL A 28 -9.40 22.91 5.48
C VAL A 28 -9.37 23.93 6.61
N HIS A 29 -8.90 25.14 6.31
CA HIS A 29 -9.07 26.32 7.17
C HIS A 29 -10.52 26.78 7.08
N GLY A 30 -11.43 26.02 7.66
CA GLY A 30 -12.83 26.42 7.83
C GLY A 30 -12.93 27.42 8.97
N GLN A 31 -12.90 28.71 8.67
CA GLN A 31 -13.15 29.74 9.67
C GLN A 31 -14.67 29.84 9.92
N GLN A 32 -15.15 29.17 10.97
CA GLN A 32 -16.48 29.48 11.51
C GLN A 32 -16.33 30.65 12.49
N ILE A 33 -16.81 31.82 12.07
CA ILE A 33 -16.98 32.99 12.91
C ILE A 33 -18.19 32.76 13.81
N ASN A 34 -17.96 32.39 15.07
CA ASN A 34 -18.92 32.60 16.15
C ASN A 34 -18.21 33.15 17.39
N GLY A 35 -18.69 34.29 17.86
CA GLY A 35 -18.35 35.03 19.09
C GLY A 35 -17.17 34.54 19.94
N ASN A 36 -16.11 35.34 19.92
CA ASN A 36 -15.10 35.54 20.97
C ASN A 36 -14.24 34.38 21.51
N HIS A 37 -14.33 33.16 20.98
CA HIS A 37 -13.27 32.17 21.19
C HIS A 37 -12.98 31.46 19.86
N ALA A 38 -11.82 31.77 19.26
CA ALA A 38 -11.32 31.03 18.11
C ALA A 38 -10.90 29.63 18.59
N ILE A 39 -11.84 28.67 18.55
CA ILE A 39 -11.49 27.26 18.59
C ILE A 39 -11.01 26.92 17.17
N VAL A 40 -9.69 26.99 16.97
CA VAL A 40 -9.07 26.42 15.77
C VAL A 40 -9.25 24.90 15.89
N ASN A 41 -10.27 24.37 15.22
CA ASN A 41 -10.44 22.93 15.07
C ASN A 41 -9.32 22.43 14.15
N HIS A 42 -8.18 22.08 14.75
CA HIS A 42 -7.11 21.38 14.08
C HIS A 42 -7.58 19.94 13.85
N TYR A 43 -8.29 19.69 12.75
CA TYR A 43 -8.53 18.34 12.26
C TYR A 43 -7.20 17.82 11.70
N SER A 44 -6.30 17.36 12.57
CA SER A 44 -5.13 16.61 12.14
C SER A 44 -5.63 15.34 11.45
N LYS A 45 -5.60 15.31 10.12
CA LYS A 45 -5.83 14.04 9.39
C LYS A 45 -4.86 13.00 9.93
N ASP A 46 -5.38 11.82 10.25
CA ASP A 46 -4.58 10.69 10.69
C ASP A 46 -3.51 10.37 9.63
N ILE A 47 -2.25 10.20 10.05
CA ILE A 47 -1.13 9.81 9.20
C ILE A 47 -1.48 8.54 8.41
N ALA A 48 -2.24 7.61 9.02
CA ALA A 48 -2.70 6.41 8.35
C ALA A 48 -3.60 6.72 7.15
N GLN A 49 -4.52 7.67 7.30
CA GLN A 49 -5.40 8.11 6.21
C GLN A 49 -4.60 8.78 5.09
N VAL A 50 -3.66 9.66 5.44
CA VAL A 50 -2.77 10.33 4.46
C VAL A 50 -1.99 9.31 3.65
N ARG A 51 -1.44 8.30 4.34
CA ARG A 51 -0.65 7.24 3.73
C ARG A 51 -1.49 6.40 2.77
N GLN A 52 -2.73 6.09 3.12
CA GLN A 52 -3.63 5.35 2.25
C GLN A 52 -4.04 6.17 1.02
N GLU A 53 -4.40 7.45 1.18
CA GLU A 53 -4.74 8.33 0.06
C GLU A 53 -3.56 8.47 -0.93
N LEU A 54 -2.33 8.58 -0.43
CA LEU A 54 -1.12 8.64 -1.25
C LEU A 54 -0.85 7.31 -1.97
N ALA A 55 -1.03 6.19 -1.28
CA ALA A 55 -0.87 4.85 -1.84
C ALA A 55 -1.86 4.59 -2.99
N ASP A 56 -3.11 5.01 -2.86
CA ASP A 56 -4.14 4.85 -3.88
C ASP A 56 -3.95 5.82 -5.07
N TRP A 57 -3.37 6.98 -4.82
CA TRP A 57 -2.98 7.91 -5.88
C TRP A 57 -1.84 7.36 -6.76
N LEU A 58 -0.90 6.60 -6.19
CA LEU A 58 0.23 6.01 -6.94
C LEU A 58 -0.24 4.99 -7.97
N THR A 59 -1.08 4.03 -7.55
CA THR A 59 -1.62 3.01 -8.45
C THR A 59 -2.82 2.27 -7.82
N PRO A 60 -3.81 1.86 -8.64
CA PRO A 60 -4.85 0.95 -8.19
C PRO A 60 -4.35 -0.49 -8.01
N LEU A 61 -3.17 -0.86 -8.54
CA LEU A 61 -2.64 -2.22 -8.37
C LEU A 61 -2.35 -2.51 -6.90
N ASP A 62 -2.81 -3.67 -6.43
CA ASP A 62 -2.55 -4.16 -5.08
C ASP A 62 -2.13 -5.62 -5.09
N PHE A 63 -0.82 -5.84 -4.94
CA PHE A 63 -0.25 -7.18 -4.82
C PHE A 63 -0.37 -7.77 -3.41
N ARG A 64 -0.69 -6.98 -2.38
CA ARG A 64 -0.88 -7.50 -1.01
C ARG A 64 -2.08 -8.43 -0.94
N GLN A 65 -3.18 -8.08 -1.61
CA GLN A 65 -4.34 -8.96 -1.68
C GLN A 65 -3.97 -10.29 -2.35
N LYS A 66 -3.28 -10.25 -3.49
CA LYS A 66 -2.82 -11.45 -4.19
C LYS A 66 -1.86 -12.31 -3.34
N GLN A 67 -0.95 -11.68 -2.59
CA GLN A 67 -0.10 -12.35 -1.61
C GLN A 67 -0.92 -13.08 -0.54
N ASN A 68 -1.90 -12.39 0.05
CA ASN A 68 -2.77 -12.95 1.08
C ASN A 68 -3.59 -14.12 0.53
N ASP A 69 -4.08 -14.02 -0.70
CA ASP A 69 -4.84 -15.09 -1.33
C ASP A 69 -3.97 -16.32 -1.61
N ILE A 70 -2.77 -16.14 -2.18
CA ILE A 70 -1.86 -17.25 -2.48
C ILE A 70 -1.38 -17.91 -1.18
N TYR A 71 -1.01 -17.11 -0.18
CA TYR A 71 -0.55 -17.62 1.11
C TYR A 71 -1.71 -18.24 1.92
N GLY A 72 -2.90 -17.64 1.90
CA GLY A 72 -4.07 -18.14 2.62
C GLY A 72 -4.62 -19.44 2.07
N ASN A 73 -4.61 -19.61 0.74
CA ASN A 73 -5.12 -20.81 0.07
C ASN A 73 -4.10 -21.94 -0.08
N ARG A 74 -2.90 -21.80 0.51
CA ARG A 74 -1.88 -22.85 0.47
C ARG A 74 -2.33 -24.05 1.29
N GLN A 75 -1.87 -25.24 0.89
CA GLN A 75 -2.01 -26.43 1.73
C GLN A 75 -1.07 -26.31 2.92
N GLU A 76 -1.60 -26.42 4.14
CA GLU A 76 -0.78 -26.37 5.36
C GLU A 76 0.35 -27.41 5.32
N GLY A 77 1.52 -27.05 5.83
CA GLY A 77 2.72 -27.90 5.80
C GLY A 77 3.46 -27.96 4.46
N THR A 78 2.94 -27.36 3.38
CA THR A 78 3.66 -27.26 2.11
C THR A 78 4.64 -26.09 2.11
N GLY A 79 5.65 -26.11 1.22
CA GLY A 79 6.57 -25.00 0.99
C GLY A 79 7.65 -24.75 2.05
N GLY A 80 7.47 -25.25 3.28
CA GLY A 80 8.41 -25.01 4.40
C GLY A 80 9.84 -25.53 4.16
N TRP A 81 9.99 -26.58 3.35
CA TRP A 81 11.29 -27.15 2.99
C TRP A 81 12.25 -26.13 2.36
N VAL A 82 11.74 -25.02 1.79
CA VAL A 82 12.57 -23.98 1.17
C VAL A 82 13.52 -23.33 2.17
N PHE A 83 13.10 -23.18 3.42
CA PHE A 83 13.87 -22.49 4.46
C PHE A 83 15.07 -23.29 4.96
N ASP A 84 15.06 -24.61 4.72
CA ASP A 84 16.20 -25.48 5.04
C ASP A 84 17.20 -25.60 3.88
N ASN A 85 16.83 -25.12 2.69
CA ASN A 85 17.67 -25.20 1.51
C ASN A 85 18.89 -24.26 1.60
N LYS A 86 20.09 -24.77 1.29
CA LYS A 86 21.32 -23.98 1.30
C LYS A 86 21.26 -22.75 0.38
N ILE A 87 20.69 -22.90 -0.81
CA ILE A 87 20.60 -21.82 -1.81
C ILE A 87 19.73 -20.68 -1.26
N TYR A 88 18.62 -21.01 -0.60
CA TYR A 88 17.79 -20.02 0.10
C TYR A 88 18.59 -19.30 1.20
N LYS A 89 19.26 -20.06 2.08
CA LYS A 89 20.03 -19.50 3.20
C LYS A 89 21.19 -18.60 2.74
N ASP A 90 21.86 -18.96 1.65
CA ASP A 90 22.92 -18.15 1.04
C ASP A 90 22.35 -16.84 0.47
N TRP A 91 21.19 -16.89 -0.19
CA TRP A 91 20.49 -15.70 -0.68
C TRP A 91 20.00 -14.80 0.45
N GLU A 92 19.37 -15.37 1.48
CA GLU A 92 18.84 -14.62 2.63
C GLU A 92 19.95 -13.91 3.42
N ARG A 93 21.12 -14.55 3.56
CA ARG A 93 22.32 -13.93 4.17
C ARG A 93 22.93 -12.82 3.28
N GLY A 94 22.58 -12.78 2.01
CA GLY A 94 23.07 -11.80 1.04
C GLY A 94 24.32 -12.22 0.26
N ASP A 95 24.75 -13.48 0.39
CA ASP A 95 25.87 -14.06 -0.36
C ASP A 95 25.50 -14.24 -1.84
N ALA A 96 24.22 -14.43 -2.14
CA ALA A 96 23.65 -14.35 -3.47
C ALA A 96 22.64 -13.20 -3.55
N LYS A 97 22.64 -12.45 -4.66
CA LYS A 97 21.69 -11.34 -4.88
C LYS A 97 20.34 -11.80 -5.43
N THR A 98 20.29 -12.98 -6.04
CA THR A 98 19.10 -13.50 -6.71
C THR A 98 18.87 -14.96 -6.34
N LEU A 99 17.65 -15.25 -5.89
CA LEU A 99 17.17 -16.61 -5.72
C LEU A 99 16.35 -17.01 -6.95
N TRP A 100 16.91 -17.91 -7.77
CA TRP A 100 16.23 -18.42 -8.95
C TRP A 100 15.54 -19.76 -8.65
N CYS A 101 14.23 -19.85 -8.94
CA CYS A 101 13.43 -21.05 -8.69
C CYS A 101 12.81 -21.57 -10.00
N PRO A 102 13.58 -22.33 -10.81
CA PRO A 102 13.04 -22.94 -12.02
C PRO A 102 12.16 -24.15 -11.68
N GLY A 103 11.20 -24.45 -12.55
CA GLY A 103 10.36 -25.64 -12.39
C GLY A 103 9.23 -25.71 -13.40
N ILE A 104 8.67 -26.90 -13.57
CA ILE A 104 7.54 -27.14 -14.48
C ILE A 104 6.28 -26.38 -14.04
N PRO A 105 5.32 -26.10 -14.96
CA PRO A 105 4.01 -25.60 -14.59
C PRO A 105 3.36 -26.46 -13.51
N GLY A 106 2.69 -25.84 -12.53
CA GLY A 106 2.06 -26.56 -11.41
C GLY A 106 2.99 -26.99 -10.27
N ALA A 107 4.32 -26.84 -10.37
CA ALA A 107 5.26 -27.23 -9.32
C ALA A 107 5.21 -26.40 -8.00
N GLY A 108 4.24 -25.49 -7.85
CA GLY A 108 4.09 -24.70 -6.62
C GLY A 108 5.05 -23.52 -6.48
N LYS A 109 5.75 -23.09 -7.53
CA LYS A 109 6.69 -21.94 -7.49
C LYS A 109 6.09 -20.67 -6.86
N THR A 110 4.88 -20.32 -7.26
CA THR A 110 4.16 -19.14 -6.73
C THR A 110 3.84 -19.29 -5.24
N VAL A 111 3.51 -20.51 -4.80
CA VAL A 111 3.28 -20.81 -3.37
C VAL A 111 4.60 -20.69 -2.59
N ILE A 112 5.70 -21.21 -3.12
CA ILE A 112 7.02 -21.05 -2.49
C ILE A 112 7.41 -19.57 -2.38
N ALA A 113 7.19 -18.78 -3.43
CA ALA A 113 7.44 -17.34 -3.40
C ALA A 113 6.60 -16.64 -2.32
N SER A 114 5.31 -16.97 -2.19
CA SER A 114 4.46 -16.37 -1.15
C SER A 114 4.90 -16.75 0.25
N HIS A 115 5.41 -17.98 0.45
CA HIS A 115 6.02 -18.39 1.71
C HIS A 115 7.25 -17.55 2.06
N ILE A 116 8.15 -17.33 1.09
CA ILE A 116 9.35 -16.53 1.28
C ILE A 116 8.97 -15.09 1.63
N VAL A 117 8.05 -14.48 0.87
CA VAL A 117 7.56 -13.12 1.13
C VAL A 117 6.97 -13.01 2.54
N ASN A 118 6.10 -13.95 2.92
CA ASN A 118 5.49 -13.94 4.25
C ASN A 118 6.54 -14.11 5.35
N HIS A 119 7.51 -15.01 5.16
CA HIS A 119 8.61 -15.21 6.09
C HIS A 119 9.40 -13.91 6.30
N LEU A 120 9.90 -13.31 5.22
CA LEU A 120 10.70 -12.07 5.28
C LEU A 120 9.91 -10.90 5.88
N ALA A 121 8.65 -10.71 5.50
CA ALA A 121 7.81 -9.67 6.08
C ALA A 121 7.55 -9.88 7.59
N SER A 122 7.55 -11.13 8.05
CA SER A 122 7.35 -11.46 9.47
C SER A 122 8.63 -11.34 10.30
N THR A 123 9.79 -11.65 9.72
CA THR A 123 11.09 -11.68 10.42
C THR A 123 11.84 -10.36 10.34
N LEU A 124 11.75 -9.63 9.22
CA LEU A 124 12.50 -8.39 8.97
C LEU A 124 11.72 -7.13 9.38
N LYS A 125 11.11 -7.14 10.57
CA LYS A 125 10.37 -5.98 11.11
C LYS A 125 11.35 -4.94 11.64
N SER A 126 11.78 -4.02 10.77
CA SER A 126 12.61 -2.87 11.12
C SER A 126 12.13 -1.62 10.38
N PRO A 127 12.14 -0.42 10.99
CA PRO A 127 11.81 0.83 10.30
C PRO A 127 12.67 1.12 9.06
N SER A 128 13.82 0.45 8.97
CA SER A 128 14.79 0.60 7.88
C SER A 128 14.70 -0.47 6.79
N ILE A 129 13.88 -1.50 6.99
CA ILE A 129 13.75 -2.62 6.05
C ILE A 129 12.29 -2.73 5.62
N ALA A 130 12.06 -2.79 4.32
CA ALA A 130 10.74 -3.07 3.76
C ALA A 130 10.85 -4.23 2.77
N VAL A 131 9.82 -5.07 2.73
CA VAL A 131 9.71 -6.20 1.80
C VAL A 131 8.63 -5.84 0.79
N ALA A 132 9.01 -5.63 -0.46
CA ALA A 132 8.10 -5.34 -1.56
C ALA A 132 8.14 -6.47 -2.59
N TYR A 133 7.01 -6.73 -3.23
CA TYR A 133 6.85 -7.86 -4.15
C TYR A 133 5.83 -7.57 -5.24
N ILE A 134 5.96 -8.26 -6.37
CA ILE A 134 5.02 -8.20 -7.49
C ILE A 134 4.67 -9.61 -7.97
N TYR A 135 3.46 -9.77 -8.49
CA TYR A 135 2.98 -11.03 -9.05
C TYR A 135 2.52 -10.84 -10.48
N CYS A 136 3.47 -10.94 -11.40
CA CYS A 136 3.20 -10.79 -12.83
C CYS A 136 2.26 -11.89 -13.35
N ASP A 137 1.21 -11.50 -14.06
CA ASP A 137 0.29 -12.39 -14.75
C ASP A 137 0.24 -12.04 -16.23
N TYR A 138 0.51 -13.01 -17.10
CA TYR A 138 0.51 -12.80 -18.54
C TYR A 138 -0.88 -12.48 -19.09
N LYS A 139 -1.95 -12.77 -18.33
CA LYS A 139 -3.32 -12.43 -18.73
C LYS A 139 -3.67 -10.97 -18.46
N ASP A 140 -2.93 -10.31 -17.57
CA ASP A 140 -3.19 -8.94 -17.10
C ASP A 140 -2.19 -7.93 -17.67
N GLN A 141 -1.57 -8.22 -18.82
CA GLN A 141 -0.53 -7.37 -19.42
C GLN A 141 -1.00 -5.93 -19.69
N SER A 142 -2.30 -5.72 -19.93
CA SER A 142 -2.86 -4.38 -20.16
C SER A 142 -2.90 -3.51 -18.90
N SER A 143 -2.90 -4.10 -17.71
CA SER A 143 -2.91 -3.40 -16.42
C SER A 143 -1.58 -3.51 -15.66
N GLN A 144 -0.64 -4.32 -16.14
CA GLN A 144 0.69 -4.52 -15.56
C GLN A 144 1.78 -3.95 -16.46
N THR A 145 1.68 -2.67 -16.81
CA THR A 145 2.78 -1.98 -17.50
C THR A 145 3.98 -1.82 -16.55
N VAL A 146 5.17 -1.52 -17.10
CA VAL A 146 6.37 -1.26 -16.28
C VAL A 146 6.09 -0.16 -15.25
N PHE A 147 5.41 0.91 -15.66
CA PHE A 147 5.00 1.99 -14.76
C PHE A 147 4.12 1.48 -13.62
N ASP A 148 3.10 0.67 -13.93
CA ASP A 148 2.18 0.18 -12.90
C ASP A 148 2.87 -0.76 -11.92
N LEU A 149 3.79 -1.60 -12.40
CA LEU A 149 4.59 -2.49 -11.56
C LEU A 149 5.52 -1.69 -10.63
N GLU A 150 6.24 -0.70 -11.14
CA GLU A 150 7.10 0.17 -10.31
C GLU A 150 6.27 0.98 -9.31
N ALA A 151 5.15 1.56 -9.74
CA ALA A 151 4.24 2.29 -8.86
C ALA A 151 3.67 1.38 -7.76
N SER A 152 3.42 0.11 -8.05
CA SER A 152 2.94 -0.87 -7.06
C SER A 152 3.99 -1.24 -6.01
N LEU A 153 5.27 -1.25 -6.39
CA LEU A 153 6.38 -1.41 -5.45
C LEU A 153 6.48 -0.17 -4.56
N LEU A 154 6.43 1.02 -5.16
CA LEU A 154 6.47 2.28 -4.42
C LEU A 154 5.28 2.41 -3.46
N LYS A 155 4.09 1.98 -3.88
CA LYS A 155 2.89 1.89 -3.03
C LYS A 155 3.15 1.06 -1.76
N GLN A 156 3.74 -0.13 -1.91
CA GLN A 156 4.07 -0.99 -0.78
C GLN A 156 5.09 -0.33 0.16
N LEU A 157 6.12 0.31 -0.39
CA LEU A 157 7.14 1.01 0.40
C LEU A 157 6.58 2.24 1.12
N VAL A 158 5.67 3.00 0.50
CA VAL A 158 4.94 4.10 1.15
C VAL A 158 4.11 3.58 2.33
N GLN A 159 3.50 2.41 2.18
CA GLN A 159 2.70 1.79 3.23
C GLN A 159 3.55 1.26 4.40
N ASP A 160 4.74 0.71 4.14
CA ASP A 160 5.53 0.03 5.18
C ASP A 160 6.73 0.85 5.70
N SER A 161 7.20 1.87 4.98
CA SER A 161 8.41 2.62 5.31
C SER A 161 8.11 4.10 5.52
N SER A 162 8.29 4.58 6.76
CA SER A 162 8.13 6.00 7.10
C SER A 162 9.09 6.93 6.35
N PRO A 163 10.39 6.61 6.19
CA PRO A 163 11.28 7.42 5.36
C PRO A 163 10.83 7.54 3.90
N THR A 164 10.27 6.47 3.32
CA THR A 164 9.75 6.53 1.94
C THR A 164 8.43 7.30 1.87
N PHE A 165 7.53 7.10 2.82
CA PHE A 165 6.30 7.88 2.94
C PHE A 165 6.58 9.38 2.97
N GLU A 166 7.49 9.86 3.83
CA GLU A 166 7.79 11.30 3.92
C GLU A 166 8.41 11.85 2.63
N ARG A 167 9.30 11.09 1.99
CA ARG A 167 9.91 11.47 0.70
C ARG A 167 8.85 11.60 -0.41
N VAL A 168 7.96 10.61 -0.53
CA VAL A 168 6.90 10.60 -1.55
C VAL A 168 5.86 11.67 -1.26
N LYS A 169 5.48 11.86 0.02
CA LYS A 169 4.55 12.90 0.47
C LYS A 169 5.07 14.31 0.12
N SER A 170 6.35 14.58 0.37
CA SER A 170 7.00 15.85 0.01
C SER A 170 6.91 16.12 -1.50
N ARG A 171 7.24 15.12 -2.34
CA ARG A 171 7.13 15.25 -3.80
C ARG A 171 5.66 15.43 -4.24
N TYR A 172 4.74 14.63 -3.68
CA TYR A 172 3.32 14.71 -3.97
C TYR A 172 2.74 16.11 -3.69
N GLN A 173 3.07 16.71 -2.55
CA GLN A 173 2.60 18.04 -2.18
C GLN A 173 3.05 19.10 -3.19
N CYS A 174 4.30 19.04 -3.66
CA CYS A 174 4.84 19.96 -4.67
C CYS A 174 4.14 19.79 -6.05
N HIS A 175 3.88 18.55 -6.46
CA HIS A 175 3.26 18.24 -7.76
C HIS A 175 1.76 18.51 -7.82
N ARG A 176 1.08 18.47 -6.66
CA ARG A 176 -0.37 18.63 -6.57
C ARG A 176 -0.85 20.07 -6.81
N GLU A 177 -0.01 21.06 -6.53
CA GLU A 177 -0.28 22.47 -6.85
C GLU A 177 -0.30 22.72 -8.37
N GLN A 178 0.23 21.80 -9.19
CA GLN A 178 0.41 21.95 -10.63
C GLN A 178 -0.46 21.01 -11.49
N ARG A 179 -1.42 20.25 -10.90
CA ARG A 179 -2.22 19.20 -11.59
C ARG A 179 -1.35 18.20 -12.38
N PHE A 180 -0.26 17.74 -11.77
CA PHE A 180 0.73 16.88 -12.42
C PHE A 180 0.34 15.38 -12.39
N ARG A 181 0.68 14.64 -13.45
CA ARG A 181 0.63 13.17 -13.51
C ARG A 181 2.03 12.61 -13.27
N LEU A 182 2.17 11.63 -12.37
CA LEU A 182 3.42 10.89 -12.18
C LEU A 182 3.96 10.35 -13.49
N THR A 183 5.25 10.53 -13.72
CA THR A 183 5.98 9.88 -14.82
C THR A 183 6.76 8.68 -14.30
N VAL A 184 7.16 7.79 -15.21
CA VAL A 184 8.07 6.66 -14.90
C VAL A 184 9.33 7.14 -14.19
N LYS A 185 9.88 8.28 -14.64
CA LYS A 185 11.09 8.86 -14.05
C LYS A 185 10.88 9.24 -12.59
N ASP A 186 9.73 9.82 -12.24
CA ASP A 186 9.44 10.22 -10.87
C ASP A 186 9.34 9.02 -9.92
N VAL A 187 8.75 7.92 -10.39
CA VAL A 187 8.66 6.67 -9.63
C VAL A 187 10.04 6.06 -9.45
N HIS A 188 10.81 5.95 -10.54
CA HIS A 188 12.17 5.41 -10.53
C HIS A 188 13.11 6.20 -9.60
N ASP A 189 13.08 7.54 -9.68
CA ASP A 189 13.93 8.43 -8.88
C ASP A 189 13.54 8.47 -7.38
N THR A 190 12.45 7.80 -6.98
CA THR A 190 11.96 7.76 -5.60
C THR A 190 12.20 6.41 -4.92
N LEU A 191 12.40 5.35 -5.69
CA LEU A 191 12.84 4.03 -5.21
C LEU A 191 14.29 4.11 -4.70
#